data_AF-A0A955E4J7-F1
#
_entry.id   AF-A0A955E4J7-F1
#
_cell.length_a   1.000
_cell.length_b   1.000
_cell.length_c   1.000
_cell.angle_alpha   90.00
_cell.angle_beta   90.00
_cell.angle_gamma   90.00
#
_symmetry.space_group_name_H-M   'P 1'
#
loop_
_entity.id
_entity.type
_entity.pdbx_description
1 polymer ?
#
loop_
_entity_poly.entity_id
_entity_poly.type
_entity_poly.pdbx_seq_one_letter_code
_entity_poly.pdbx_strand_id
1 'polypeptide(L)'
;MRTTRFGVIEIAEDRVITFPEGMLGFGDKKEYCLLQPGDDACFFWLQCVQDPDLAFVVTDPTFFEQDYSVPIRPEQMESLGLTRLEDAQVFVIVNKIGDQLTGNFQGPLIINTLSRVGEQMVLAEKKWTTRHPLMRVGTESSQTASA
;
A
#
# COMPACT_ATOMS: atom_id res chain seq x y z
N MET A 1 -13.97 10.20 10.40
CA MET A 1 -12.98 9.40 11.18
C MET A 1 -11.82 10.30 11.60
N ARG A 2 -11.29 10.13 12.82
CA ARG A 2 -10.06 10.84 13.25
C ARG A 2 -8.85 9.98 12.90
N THR A 3 -7.90 10.54 12.17
CA THR A 3 -6.61 9.93 11.81
C THR A 3 -5.48 10.67 12.51
N THR A 4 -4.40 9.96 12.80
CA THR A 4 -3.20 10.55 13.41
C THR A 4 -2.46 11.50 12.48
N ARG A 5 -2.48 11.23 11.17
CA ARG A 5 -1.64 11.92 10.17
C ARG A 5 -2.35 13.04 9.41
N PHE A 6 -3.66 12.97 9.28
CA PHE A 6 -4.46 13.92 8.50
C PHE A 6 -5.57 14.58 9.33
N GLY A 7 -5.63 14.33 10.63
CA GLY A 7 -6.70 14.86 11.49
C GLY A 7 -8.05 14.20 11.20
N VAL A 8 -9.14 14.96 11.31
CA VAL A 8 -10.49 14.46 11.01
C VAL A 8 -10.72 14.49 9.51
N ILE A 9 -10.90 13.31 8.92
CA ILE A 9 -11.25 13.15 7.51
C ILE A 9 -12.64 12.52 7.43
N GLU A 10 -13.50 13.07 6.58
CA GLU A 10 -14.69 12.37 6.12
C GLU A 10 -14.28 11.43 4.99
N ILE A 11 -14.40 10.14 5.26
CA ILE A 11 -14.19 9.08 4.27
C ILE A 11 -15.56 8.59 3.89
N ALA A 12 -15.94 8.74 2.63
CA ALA A 12 -17.14 8.14 2.11
C ALA A 12 -17.02 6.61 2.20
N GLU A 13 -18.08 5.93 2.61
CA GLU A 13 -18.08 4.47 2.81
C GLU A 13 -17.69 3.71 1.53
N ASP A 14 -17.96 4.29 0.37
CA ASP A 14 -17.57 3.77 -0.95
C ASP A 14 -16.06 3.85 -1.24
N ARG A 15 -15.26 4.43 -0.33
CA ARG A 15 -13.79 4.44 -0.38
C ARG A 15 -13.15 3.46 0.59
N VAL A 16 -13.94 2.72 1.36
CA VAL A 16 -13.43 1.70 2.28
C VAL A 16 -13.08 0.44 1.50
N ILE A 17 -11.88 -0.06 1.76
CA ILE A 17 -11.31 -1.29 1.24
C ILE A 17 -11.36 -2.32 2.37
N THR A 18 -11.98 -3.46 2.08
CA THR A 18 -12.13 -4.55 3.03
C THR A 18 -11.10 -5.64 2.76
N PHE A 19 -10.32 -5.99 3.76
CA PHE A 19 -9.41 -7.13 3.79
C PHE A 19 -10.06 -8.21 4.66
N PRO A 20 -10.75 -9.23 4.09
CA PRO A 20 -11.53 -10.19 4.88
C PRO A 20 -10.70 -10.98 5.89
N GLU A 21 -9.46 -11.31 5.51
CA GLU A 21 -8.47 -11.99 6.36
C GLU A 21 -7.59 -11.00 7.17
N GLY A 22 -7.85 -9.70 7.02
CA GLY A 22 -7.01 -8.63 7.52
C GLY A 22 -5.63 -8.58 6.84
N MET A 23 -4.71 -7.86 7.46
CA MET A 23 -3.31 -7.76 7.02
C MET A 23 -2.43 -8.69 7.85
N LEU A 24 -1.27 -9.11 7.33
CA LEU A 24 -0.33 -9.94 8.08
C LEU A 24 0.11 -9.20 9.36
N GLY A 25 -0.11 -9.84 10.51
CA GLY A 25 0.13 -9.24 11.83
C GLY A 25 -1.04 -8.42 12.39
N PHE A 26 -2.11 -8.21 11.61
CA PHE A 26 -3.29 -7.40 11.96
C PHE A 26 -4.60 -8.06 11.47
N GLY A 27 -4.80 -9.34 11.75
CA GLY A 27 -5.94 -10.11 11.22
C GLY A 27 -7.32 -9.65 11.72
N ASP A 28 -7.38 -8.89 12.82
CA ASP A 28 -8.61 -8.28 13.35
C ASP A 28 -8.94 -6.92 12.71
N LYS A 29 -7.97 -6.32 12.00
CA LYS A 29 -8.12 -5.05 11.29
C LYS A 29 -8.42 -5.33 9.83
N LYS A 30 -9.66 -5.07 9.43
CA LYS A 30 -10.23 -5.48 8.14
C LYS A 30 -10.60 -4.31 7.24
N GLU A 31 -10.78 -3.12 7.80
CA GLU A 31 -11.24 -1.97 7.02
C GLU A 31 -10.14 -0.92 6.93
N TYR A 32 -9.82 -0.54 5.69
CA TYR A 32 -8.79 0.44 5.37
C TYR A 32 -9.31 1.45 4.35
N CYS A 33 -8.72 2.63 4.33
CA CYS A 33 -8.93 3.62 3.29
C CYS A 33 -7.60 4.06 2.70
N LEU A 34 -7.56 4.24 1.38
CA LEU A 34 -6.40 4.79 0.70
C LEU A 34 -6.47 6.32 0.71
N LEU A 35 -5.48 6.96 1.31
CA LEU A 35 -5.37 8.42 1.41
C LEU A 35 -4.17 8.88 0.57
N GLN A 36 -4.44 9.77 -0.38
CA GLN A 36 -3.43 10.35 -1.24
C GLN A 36 -3.05 11.74 -0.72
N PRO A 37 -1.76 12.03 -0.44
CA PRO A 37 -1.33 13.33 0.07
C PRO A 37 -1.31 14.45 -0.99
N GLY A 38 -1.48 14.13 -2.28
CA GLY A 38 -1.58 15.08 -3.40
C GLY A 38 -1.67 14.36 -4.76
N ASP A 39 -2.14 15.06 -5.79
CA ASP A 39 -2.52 14.44 -7.08
C ASP A 39 -1.37 13.67 -7.78
N ASP A 40 -0.12 14.10 -7.60
CA ASP A 40 1.08 13.46 -8.18
C ASP A 40 1.88 12.61 -7.18
N ALA A 41 1.26 12.17 -6.09
CA ALA A 41 1.97 11.43 -5.05
C ALA A 41 2.33 9.99 -5.48
N CYS A 42 3.63 9.65 -5.45
CA CYS A 42 4.09 8.27 -5.64
C CYS A 42 3.82 7.36 -4.42
N PHE A 43 3.49 7.96 -3.27
CA PHE A 43 3.23 7.25 -2.02
C PHE A 43 1.86 7.61 -1.46
N PHE A 44 1.18 6.60 -0.93
CA PHE A 44 -0.16 6.70 -0.37
C PHE A 44 -0.14 6.19 1.07
N TRP A 45 -1.14 6.59 1.85
CA TRP A 45 -1.39 5.99 3.16
C TRP A 45 -2.55 5.02 3.06
N LEU A 46 -2.31 3.76 3.38
CA LEU A 46 -3.36 2.78 3.65
C LEU A 46 -3.67 2.84 5.15
N GLN A 47 -4.67 3.64 5.50
CA GLN A 47 -5.04 3.95 6.87
C GLN A 47 -6.13 3.00 7.36
N CYS A 48 -5.94 2.37 8.52
CA CYS A 48 -6.96 1.54 9.14
C CYS A 48 -8.12 2.41 9.64
N VAL A 49 -9.35 2.01 9.33
CA VAL A 49 -10.58 2.69 9.76
C VAL A 49 -10.88 2.41 11.24
N GLN A 50 -10.57 1.20 11.68
CA GLN A 50 -10.84 0.73 13.04
C GLN A 50 -9.78 1.18 14.06
N ASP A 51 -8.59 1.59 13.59
CA ASP A 51 -7.47 2.01 14.42
C ASP A 51 -6.74 3.23 13.81
N PRO A 52 -6.93 4.44 14.38
CA PRO A 52 -6.30 5.67 13.92
C PRO A 52 -4.76 5.68 13.92
N ASP A 53 -4.14 4.86 14.76
CA ASP A 53 -2.67 4.82 14.91
C ASP A 53 -2.04 3.89 13.87
N LEU A 54 -2.82 2.94 13.33
CA LEU A 54 -2.39 1.98 12.33
C LEU A 54 -2.56 2.52 10.90
N ALA A 55 -1.44 2.79 10.23
CA ALA A 55 -1.42 3.10 8.81
C ALA A 55 -0.12 2.61 8.16
N PHE A 56 -0.22 2.18 6.91
CA PHE A 56 0.92 1.78 6.11
C PHE A 56 1.20 2.83 5.04
N VAL A 57 2.47 3.12 4.79
CA VAL A 57 2.86 3.78 3.53
C VAL A 57 2.86 2.71 2.45
N VAL A 58 2.20 2.97 1.34
CA VAL A 58 2.16 2.06 0.19
C VAL A 58 2.51 2.81 -1.10
N THR A 59 2.95 2.07 -2.11
CA THR A 59 3.25 2.62 -3.44
C THR A 59 2.87 1.62 -4.52
N ASP A 60 2.56 2.12 -5.71
CA ASP A 60 2.49 1.27 -6.90
C ASP A 60 3.92 0.77 -7.21
N PRO A 61 4.18 -0.55 -7.19
CA PRO A 61 5.52 -1.08 -7.40
C PRO A 61 6.08 -0.75 -8.80
N THR A 62 5.23 -0.51 -9.80
CA THR A 62 5.65 -0.23 -11.18
C THR A 62 6.39 1.09 -11.34
N PHE A 63 6.25 2.02 -10.38
CA PHE A 63 7.05 3.25 -10.33
C PHE A 63 8.54 3.00 -10.11
N PHE A 64 8.90 1.86 -9.50
CA PHE A 64 10.28 1.53 -9.16
C PHE A 64 10.78 0.30 -9.95
N GLU A 65 9.88 -0.61 -10.31
CA GLU A 65 10.19 -1.84 -11.02
C GLU A 65 9.09 -2.12 -12.05
N GLN A 66 9.30 -1.66 -13.29
CA GLN A 66 8.28 -1.65 -14.35
C GLN A 66 7.77 -3.06 -14.71
N ASP A 67 8.64 -4.07 -14.59
CA ASP A 67 8.32 -5.47 -14.91
C ASP A 67 7.76 -6.25 -13.70
N TYR A 68 7.44 -5.56 -12.60
CA TYR A 68 6.85 -6.21 -11.44
C TYR A 68 5.43 -6.69 -11.76
N SER A 69 5.24 -8.01 -11.69
CA SER A 69 3.95 -8.65 -11.86
C SER A 69 3.70 -9.64 -10.73
N VAL A 70 2.43 -9.77 -10.35
CA VAL A 70 2.00 -10.67 -9.29
C VAL A 70 1.19 -11.81 -9.92
N PRO A 71 1.58 -13.08 -9.74
CA PRO A 71 0.82 -14.20 -10.26
C PRO A 71 -0.44 -14.41 -9.40
N ILE A 72 -1.59 -13.96 -9.91
CA ILE A 72 -2.90 -14.16 -9.28
C ILE A 72 -3.52 -15.45 -9.83
N ARG A 73 -3.77 -16.42 -8.95
CA ARG A 73 -4.37 -17.71 -9.31
C ARG A 73 -5.90 -17.65 -9.29
N PRO A 74 -6.62 -18.55 -9.97
CA PRO A 74 -8.09 -18.51 -10.06
C PRO A 74 -8.79 -18.45 -8.70
N GLU A 75 -8.31 -19.17 -7.69
CA GLU A 75 -8.88 -19.15 -6.35
C GLU A 75 -8.71 -17.79 -5.65
N GLN A 76 -7.66 -17.05 -6.00
CA GLN A 76 -7.43 -15.69 -5.50
C GLN A 76 -8.28 -14.67 -6.26
N MET A 77 -8.54 -14.93 -7.55
CA MET A 77 -9.53 -14.13 -8.27
C MET A 77 -10.91 -14.28 -7.63
N GLU A 78 -11.29 -15.49 -7.22
CA GLU A 78 -12.54 -15.75 -6.51
C GLU A 78 -12.60 -15.04 -5.15
N SER A 79 -11.55 -15.15 -4.31
CA SER A 79 -11.49 -14.49 -2.99
C SER A 79 -11.59 -12.97 -3.09
N LEU A 80 -10.95 -12.38 -4.09
CA LEU A 80 -10.96 -10.94 -4.37
C LEU A 80 -12.22 -10.49 -5.14
N GLY A 81 -13.07 -11.41 -5.59
CA GLY A 81 -14.20 -11.12 -6.47
C GLY A 81 -13.79 -10.52 -7.82
N LEU A 82 -12.58 -10.81 -8.31
CA LEU A 82 -12.06 -10.34 -9.58
C LEU A 82 -12.62 -11.17 -10.73
N THR A 83 -13.24 -10.50 -11.71
CA THR A 83 -13.64 -11.14 -12.98
C THR A 83 -12.58 -10.95 -14.05
N ARG A 84 -11.80 -9.87 -13.98
CA ARG A 84 -10.71 -9.55 -14.91
C ARG A 84 -9.49 -9.07 -14.12
N LEU A 85 -8.29 -9.40 -14.60
CA LEU A 85 -7.05 -8.98 -13.94
C LEU A 85 -6.81 -7.47 -14.02
N GLU A 86 -7.34 -6.79 -15.05
CA GLU A 86 -7.26 -5.34 -15.20
C GLU A 86 -7.99 -4.55 -14.10
N ASP A 87 -8.93 -5.20 -13.39
CA ASP A 87 -9.65 -4.60 -12.29
C ASP A 87 -8.86 -4.67 -10.96
N ALA A 88 -7.68 -5.32 -10.97
CA ALA A 88 -6.80 -5.45 -9.81
C ALA A 88 -5.76 -4.32 -9.77
N GLN A 89 -5.74 -3.57 -8.67
CA GLN A 89 -4.66 -2.64 -8.33
C GLN A 89 -3.66 -3.33 -7.40
N VAL A 90 -2.38 -3.16 -7.69
CA VAL A 90 -1.28 -3.70 -6.88
C VAL A 90 -0.61 -2.57 -6.10
N PHE A 91 -0.31 -2.84 -4.84
CA PHE A 91 0.52 -1.99 -3.99
C PHE A 91 1.58 -2.81 -3.25
N VAL A 92 2.65 -2.17 -2.82
CA VAL A 92 3.63 -2.73 -1.88
C VAL A 92 3.78 -1.83 -0.66
N ILE A 93 3.98 -2.43 0.52
CA ILE A 93 4.21 -1.70 1.77
C ILE A 93 5.63 -1.14 1.77
N VAL A 94 5.75 0.15 2.07
CA VAL A 94 7.01 0.89 2.11
C VAL A 94 7.47 1.05 3.56
N ASN A 95 8.75 0.78 3.80
CA ASN A 95 9.42 0.90 5.09
C ASN A 95 10.67 1.78 4.94
N LYS A 96 10.95 2.61 5.95
CA LYS A 96 12.19 3.39 6.03
C LYS A 96 13.21 2.68 6.91
N ILE A 97 14.42 2.46 6.40
CA ILE A 97 15.55 1.87 7.11
C ILE A 97 16.73 2.83 6.99
N GLY A 98 17.03 3.57 8.05
CA GLY A 98 17.98 4.68 7.98
C GLY A 98 17.49 5.77 7.02
N ASP A 99 18.25 6.06 5.98
CA ASP A 99 17.93 6.99 4.89
C ASP A 99 17.29 6.30 3.66
N GLN A 100 17.20 4.97 3.66
CA GLN A 100 16.70 4.18 2.54
C GLN A 100 15.21 3.86 2.71
N LEU A 101 14.40 4.14 1.69
CA LEU A 101 13.07 3.54 1.55
C LEU A 101 13.21 2.18 0.88
N THR A 102 12.49 1.21 1.43
CA THR A 102 12.41 -0.16 0.91
C THR A 102 10.95 -0.59 0.80
N GLY A 103 10.61 -1.36 -0.22
CA GLY A 103 9.29 -1.94 -0.43
C GLY A 103 9.28 -3.43 -0.10
N ASN A 104 8.15 -3.93 0.40
CA ASN A 104 7.92 -5.36 0.56
C ASN A 104 7.33 -5.95 -0.72
N PHE A 105 8.20 -6.37 -1.64
CA PHE A 105 7.82 -6.96 -2.93
C PHE A 105 7.48 -8.46 -2.81
N GLN A 106 7.75 -9.10 -1.67
CA GLN A 106 7.27 -10.46 -1.40
C GLN A 106 5.86 -10.49 -0.82
N GLY A 107 5.38 -9.35 -0.31
CA GLY A 107 4.07 -9.24 0.33
C GLY A 107 3.19 -8.16 -0.30
N PRO A 108 2.90 -8.21 -1.62
CA PRO A 108 2.07 -7.20 -2.26
C PRO A 108 0.63 -7.25 -1.76
N LEU A 109 -0.04 -6.11 -1.87
CA LEU A 109 -1.46 -5.95 -1.64
C LEU A 109 -2.15 -5.93 -2.99
N ILE A 110 -3.12 -6.81 -3.17
CA ILE A 110 -3.97 -6.84 -4.36
C ILE A 110 -5.34 -6.34 -3.94
N ILE A 111 -5.86 -5.35 -4.67
CA ILE A 111 -7.13 -4.71 -4.36
C ILE A 111 -7.98 -4.74 -5.61
N ASN A 112 -9.15 -5.35 -5.52
CA ASN A 112 -10.15 -5.26 -6.57
C ASN A 112 -10.77 -3.85 -6.54
N THR A 113 -10.58 -3.09 -7.61
CA THR A 113 -11.04 -1.69 -7.71
C THR A 113 -12.56 -1.56 -7.79
N LEU A 114 -13.28 -2.63 -8.18
CA LEU A 114 -14.73 -2.65 -8.29
C LEU A 114 -15.40 -3.08 -6.97
N SER A 115 -14.97 -4.22 -6.42
CA SER A 115 -15.56 -4.77 -5.18
C SER A 115 -14.96 -4.15 -3.91
N ARG A 116 -13.79 -3.52 -4.02
CA ARG A 116 -12.96 -3.01 -2.91
C ARG A 116 -12.57 -4.08 -1.90
N VAL A 117 -12.45 -5.32 -2.35
CA VAL A 117 -11.87 -6.41 -1.56
C VAL A 117 -10.36 -6.44 -1.79
N GLY A 118 -9.60 -6.51 -0.71
CA GLY A 118 -8.15 -6.58 -0.72
C GLY A 118 -7.61 -7.86 -0.08
N GLU A 119 -6.44 -8.29 -0.53
CA GLU A 119 -5.68 -9.41 0.05
C GLU A 119 -4.20 -9.05 0.10
N GLN A 120 -3.52 -9.38 1.20
CA GLN A 120 -2.06 -9.36 1.25
C GLN A 120 -1.52 -10.74 0.87
N MET A 121 -0.85 -10.83 -0.28
CA MET A 121 -0.28 -12.08 -0.75
C MET A 121 1.07 -12.37 -0.08
N VAL A 122 1.52 -13.61 -0.16
CA VAL A 122 2.89 -14.02 0.18
C VAL A 122 3.50 -14.75 -1.02
N LEU A 123 4.41 -14.08 -1.72
CA LEU A 123 5.07 -14.63 -2.89
C LEU A 123 6.27 -15.49 -2.47
N ALA A 124 6.32 -16.72 -3.00
CA ALA A 124 7.39 -17.68 -2.71
C ALA A 124 8.65 -17.45 -3.56
N GLU A 125 8.57 -16.61 -4.60
CA GLU A 125 9.67 -16.35 -5.51
C GLU A 125 10.84 -15.66 -4.81
N LYS A 126 12.05 -16.18 -5.03
CA LYS A 126 13.29 -15.62 -4.44
C LYS A 126 13.77 -14.34 -5.14
N LYS A 127 13.16 -13.97 -6.27
CA LYS A 127 13.50 -12.73 -7.01
C LYS A 127 13.21 -11.49 -6.16
N TRP A 128 12.10 -11.51 -5.44
CA TRP A 128 11.63 -10.39 -4.64
C TRP A 128 12.09 -10.53 -3.19
N THR A 129 12.19 -9.41 -2.49
CA THR A 129 12.54 -9.39 -1.06
C THR A 129 11.53 -8.55 -0.27
N THR A 130 11.50 -8.75 1.04
CA THR A 130 10.71 -7.92 1.97
C THR A 130 11.26 -6.50 2.15
N ARG A 131 12.49 -6.24 1.66
CA ARG A 131 13.21 -4.97 1.79
C ARG A 131 13.87 -4.60 0.47
N HIS A 132 13.09 -4.56 -0.60
CA HIS A 132 13.56 -4.18 -1.93
C HIS A 132 13.86 -2.67 -1.95
N PRO A 133 15.09 -2.21 -2.27
CA PRO A 133 15.41 -0.78 -2.27
C PRO A 133 14.55 0.00 -3.28
N LEU A 134 13.94 1.11 -2.84
CA LEU A 134 13.15 1.99 -3.70
C LEU A 134 13.91 3.28 -4.04
N MET A 135 14.26 4.06 -3.01
CA MET A 135 14.99 5.31 -3.15
C MET A 135 15.65 5.72 -1.83
N ARG A 136 16.66 6.59 -1.90
CA ARG A 136 17.22 7.26 -0.72
C ARG A 136 16.53 8.59 -0.50
N VAL A 137 16.19 8.87 0.76
CA VAL A 137 15.68 10.17 1.18
C VAL A 137 16.88 11.06 1.45
N GLY A 138 17.10 12.05 0.60
CA GLY A 138 18.13 13.06 0.84
C GLY A 138 17.78 13.90 2.07
N THR A 139 18.79 14.26 2.86
CA THR A 139 18.65 15.37 3.81
C THR A 139 18.65 16.65 2.99
N GLU A 140 17.56 17.41 2.97
CA GLU A 140 17.61 18.77 2.42
C GLU A 140 18.74 19.53 3.13
N SER A 141 19.73 19.95 2.36
CA SER A 141 20.68 20.95 2.83
C SER A 141 19.94 22.28 2.80
N SER A 142 19.59 22.81 3.97
CA SER A 142 19.10 24.19 4.10
C SER A 142 20.09 25.11 3.38
N GLN A 143 19.73 25.60 2.19
CA GLN A 143 20.43 26.71 1.57
C GLN A 143 20.17 27.94 2.44
N THR A 144 21.13 28.26 3.31
CA THR A 144 21.23 29.57 3.92
C THR A 144 21.38 30.59 2.80
N ALA A 145 20.35 31.41 2.60
CA ALA A 145 20.44 32.60 1.79
C ALA A 145 21.52 33.51 2.39
N SER A 146 22.66 33.61 1.71
CA SER A 146 23.66 34.64 1.98
C SER A 146 23.14 35.95 1.40
N ALA A 147 22.86 36.90 2.29
CA ALA A 147 22.71 38.32 1.96
C ALA A 147 24.08 38.98 1.74
#